data_AF-A0A4Q5PY73-F1
#
_entry.id   AF-A0A4Q5PY73-F1
#
_cell.length_a   1.000
_cell.length_b   1.000
_cell.length_c   1.000
_cell.angle_alpha   90.00
_cell.angle_beta   90.00
_cell.angle_gamma   90.00
#
_symmetry.space_group_name_H-M   'P 1'
#
loop_
_entity.id
_entity.type
_entity.pdbx_description
1 polymer ?
#
loop_
_entity_poly.entity_id
_entity_poly.type
_entity_poly.pdbx_seq_one_letter_code
_entity_poly.pdbx_strand_id
1 'polypeptide(L)'
;MYETLHGRDIIVVGQQPWDTEIGSNCKNIALEFSKNNRVLYVNSPLDRITLYRNKGEVKTKRRIDIIKGEADGLIEIQENLWNFYPDCMVESINWIPNTSIFNLLNLLNNKKLAKSIAKAISRLQFKDFILFNDNEMFKGYYLNDLLKPKTSIYYSRDYMIA
;
A
#
# COMPACT_ATOMS: atom_id res chain seq x y z
N MET A 1 11.26 -9.62 29.71
CA MET A 1 11.28 -8.45 28.81
C MET A 1 11.10 -8.96 27.41
N TYR A 2 10.03 -8.58 26.73
CA TYR A 2 9.88 -8.93 25.32
C TYR A 2 10.81 -8.02 24.50
N GLU A 3 11.65 -8.62 23.68
CA GLU A 3 12.49 -7.88 22.75
C GLU A 3 11.57 -7.24 21.70
N THR A 4 11.54 -5.91 21.67
CA THR A 4 10.74 -5.16 20.70
C THR A 4 11.49 -5.08 19.37
N LEU A 5 10.77 -4.90 18.27
CA LEU A 5 11.39 -4.81 16.94
C LEU A 5 11.99 -3.40 16.75
N HIS A 6 13.31 -3.30 16.53
CA HIS A 6 14.04 -2.05 16.33
C HIS A 6 14.86 -2.04 15.04
N GLY A 7 15.07 -0.85 14.48
CA GLY A 7 16.00 -0.61 13.38
C GLY A 7 15.64 -1.35 12.09
N ARG A 8 14.36 -1.65 11.88
CA ARG A 8 13.86 -2.30 10.66
C ARG A 8 13.29 -1.30 9.67
N ASP A 9 13.32 -1.69 8.40
CA ASP A 9 12.51 -1.07 7.35
C ASP A 9 11.22 -1.88 7.21
N ILE A 10 10.06 -1.23 7.29
CA ILE A 10 8.76 -1.88 7.30
C ILE A 10 7.87 -1.23 6.25
N ILE A 11 7.30 -2.03 5.36
CA ILE A 11 6.31 -1.60 4.37
C ILE A 11 4.95 -2.05 4.86
N VAL A 12 4.05 -1.09 5.08
CA VAL A 12 2.68 -1.34 5.52
C VAL A 12 1.75 -1.17 4.34
N VAL A 13 0.95 -2.20 4.04
CA VAL A 13 -0.15 -2.14 3.07
C VAL A 13 -1.46 -2.45 3.78
N GLY A 14 -2.54 -1.77 3.40
CA GLY A 14 -3.86 -1.98 3.98
C GLY A 14 -4.96 -1.34 3.14
N GLN A 15 -6.21 -1.67 3.47
CA GLN A 15 -7.38 -1.20 2.71
C GLN A 15 -7.62 0.31 2.86
N GLN A 16 -7.45 0.83 4.08
CA GLN A 16 -7.74 2.23 4.38
C GLN A 16 -6.54 3.11 3.99
N PRO A 17 -6.73 4.13 3.14
CA PRO A 17 -5.65 5.00 2.76
C PRO A 17 -5.33 5.99 3.88
N TRP A 18 -4.11 6.52 3.90
CA TRP A 18 -3.65 7.50 4.89
C TRP A 18 -4.51 8.77 4.91
N ASP A 19 -5.06 9.17 3.76
CA ASP A 19 -5.86 10.40 3.61
C ASP A 19 -7.35 10.24 3.98
N THR A 20 -7.76 9.13 4.61
CA THR A 20 -9.09 9.07 5.25
C THR A 20 -9.12 9.90 6.53
N GLU A 21 -10.24 10.58 6.80
CA GLU A 21 -10.45 11.42 7.98
C GLU A 21 -10.69 10.60 9.26
N ILE A 22 -11.12 9.35 9.09
CA ILE A 22 -11.39 8.44 10.21
C ILE A 22 -10.07 7.82 10.69
N GLY A 23 -9.92 7.65 12.00
CA GLY A 23 -8.82 6.86 12.56
C GLY A 23 -8.85 5.41 12.03
N SER A 24 -7.69 4.79 11.86
CA SER A 24 -7.62 3.40 11.43
C SER A 24 -6.62 2.62 12.26
N ASN A 25 -6.93 1.35 12.51
CA ASN A 25 -6.01 0.45 13.20
C ASN A 25 -4.68 0.34 12.44
N CYS A 26 -4.72 0.25 11.10
CA CYS A 26 -3.52 0.21 10.26
C CYS A 26 -2.61 1.42 10.47
N LYS A 27 -3.16 2.65 10.43
CA LYS A 27 -2.38 3.87 10.70
C LYS A 27 -1.77 3.87 12.11
N ASN A 28 -2.53 3.44 13.12
CA ASN A 28 -2.02 3.36 14.49
C ASN A 28 -0.86 2.36 14.60
N ILE A 29 -0.96 1.20 13.96
CA ILE A 29 0.13 0.22 13.90
C ILE A 29 1.36 0.83 13.21
N ALA A 30 1.17 1.53 12.09
CA ALA A 30 2.27 2.19 11.38
C ALA A 30 2.96 3.28 12.25
N LEU A 31 2.18 4.06 13.00
CA LEU A 31 2.68 5.04 13.95
C LEU A 31 3.49 4.37 15.07
N GLU A 32 2.97 3.29 15.66
CA GLU A 32 3.69 2.52 16.69
C GLU A 32 4.97 1.89 16.16
N PHE A 33 4.96 1.33 14.94
CA PHE A 33 6.17 0.85 14.29
C PHE A 33 7.20 1.96 14.09
N SER A 34 6.76 3.16 13.69
CA SER A 34 7.67 4.27 13.36
C SER A 34 8.46 4.83 14.56
N LYS A 35 8.06 4.51 15.79
CA LYS A 35 8.79 4.93 17.00
C LYS A 35 10.23 4.41 17.04
N ASN A 36 10.46 3.25 16.44
CA ASN A 36 11.75 2.53 16.51
C ASN A 36 12.22 1.98 15.16
N ASN A 37 11.44 2.17 14.10
CA ASN A 37 11.65 1.58 12.77
C ASN A 37 11.31 2.59 11.70
N ARG A 38 11.81 2.38 10.50
CA ARG A 38 11.48 3.19 9.32
C ARG A 38 10.29 2.55 8.63
N VAL A 39 9.23 3.32 8.40
CA VAL A 39 7.93 2.80 7.96
C VAL A 39 7.48 3.49 6.68
N LEU A 40 7.18 2.69 5.67
CA LEU A 40 6.55 3.10 4.43
C LEU A 40 5.09 2.63 4.42
N TYR A 41 4.16 3.54 4.68
CA TYR A 41 2.72 3.28 4.55
C TYR A 41 2.30 3.47 3.09
N VAL A 42 1.81 2.41 2.45
CA VAL A 42 1.44 2.44 1.03
C VAL A 42 -0.08 2.53 0.89
N ASN A 43 -0.54 3.60 0.25
CA ASN A 43 -1.93 3.72 -0.14
C ASN A 43 -2.29 2.74 -1.25
N SER A 44 -3.55 2.31 -1.26
CA SER A 44 -4.13 1.63 -2.41
C SER A 44 -3.93 2.45 -3.70
N PRO A 45 -3.47 1.83 -4.82
CA PRO A 45 -3.39 2.51 -6.11
C PRO A 45 -4.78 2.93 -6.59
N LEU A 46 -4.82 4.02 -7.38
CA LEU A 46 -6.04 4.49 -8.02
C LEU A 46 -6.52 3.44 -9.02
N ASP A 47 -7.81 3.09 -8.96
CA ASP A 47 -8.43 2.18 -9.92
C ASP A 47 -9.42 2.92 -10.84
N ARG A 48 -9.73 2.29 -11.98
CA ARG A 48 -10.51 2.89 -13.08
C ARG A 48 -11.90 3.37 -12.63
N ILE A 49 -12.61 2.58 -11.83
CA ILE A 49 -13.97 2.91 -11.40
C ILE A 49 -13.94 4.05 -10.37
N THR A 50 -12.95 4.06 -9.47
CA THR A 50 -12.73 5.16 -8.53
C THR A 50 -12.42 6.47 -9.26
N LEU A 51 -11.56 6.42 -10.29
CA LEU A 51 -11.28 7.60 -11.13
C LEU A 51 -12.54 8.13 -11.81
N TYR A 52 -13.38 7.24 -12.36
CA TYR A 52 -14.62 7.64 -13.03
C TYR A 52 -15.61 8.30 -12.05
N ARG A 53 -15.81 7.70 -10.87
CA ARG A 53 -16.78 8.18 -9.87
C ARG A 53 -16.33 9.47 -9.18
N ASN A 54 -15.04 9.58 -8.87
CA ASN A 54 -14.51 10.60 -7.96
C ASN A 54 -13.58 11.61 -8.66
N LYS A 55 -13.68 11.77 -9.99
CA LYS A 55 -12.79 12.64 -10.80
C LYS A 55 -12.69 14.08 -10.28
N GLY A 56 -13.76 14.60 -9.68
CA GLY A 56 -13.82 15.96 -9.15
C GLY A 56 -13.12 16.17 -7.81
N GLU A 57 -12.90 15.10 -7.05
CA GLU A 57 -12.39 15.16 -5.67
C GLU A 57 -10.90 15.48 -5.63
N VAL A 58 -10.50 16.26 -4.62
CA VAL A 58 -9.09 16.66 -4.40
C VAL A 58 -8.18 15.44 -4.22
N LYS A 59 -8.64 14.41 -3.50
CA LYS A 59 -7.89 13.17 -3.25
C LYS A 59 -7.63 12.37 -4.53
N THR A 60 -8.57 12.38 -5.49
CA THR A 60 -8.43 11.74 -6.80
C THR A 60 -7.51 12.54 -7.70
N LYS A 61 -7.68 13.87 -7.76
CA LYS A 61 -6.82 14.77 -8.54
C LYS A 61 -5.35 14.62 -8.14
N ARG A 62 -5.05 14.63 -6.85
CA ARG A 62 -3.70 14.37 -6.34
C ARG A 62 -3.10 13.08 -6.88
N ARG A 63 -3.85 11.98 -6.88
CA ARG A 63 -3.39 10.68 -7.41
C ARG A 63 -3.14 10.75 -8.91
N ILE A 64 -3.96 11.47 -9.67
CA ILE A 64 -3.75 11.70 -11.11
C ILE A 64 -2.45 12.47 -11.35
N ASP A 65 -2.24 13.57 -10.62
CA ASP A 65 -1.04 14.41 -10.79
C ASP A 65 0.23 13.60 -10.48
N ILE A 66 0.19 12.74 -9.45
CA ILE A 66 1.29 11.81 -9.13
C ILE A 66 1.51 10.79 -10.25
N ILE A 67 0.45 10.19 -10.79
CA ILE A 67 0.54 9.22 -11.91
C ILE A 67 1.14 9.87 -13.16
N LYS A 68 0.88 11.16 -13.39
CA LYS A 68 1.46 11.92 -14.51
C LYS A 68 2.89 12.40 -14.24
N GLY A 69 3.40 12.27 -13.02
CA GLY A 69 4.69 12.81 -12.61
C GLY A 69 4.69 14.33 -12.35
N GLU A 70 3.52 14.93 -12.18
CA GLU A 70 3.32 16.36 -11.88
C GLU A 70 3.44 16.65 -10.37
N ALA A 71 3.38 15.63 -9.52
CA ALA A 71 3.54 15.73 -8.07
C ALA A 71 4.31 14.54 -7.47
N ASP A 72 4.99 14.75 -6.33
CA ASP A 72 5.64 13.65 -5.62
C ASP A 72 4.62 12.80 -4.87
N GLY A 73 4.72 11.47 -5.04
CA GLY A 73 3.87 10.48 -4.39
C GLY A 73 4.37 10.03 -3.02
N LEU A 74 5.61 10.32 -2.63
CA LEU A 74 6.15 9.90 -1.33
C LEU A 74 6.28 11.11 -0.40
N ILE A 75 5.50 11.08 0.68
CA ILE A 75 5.29 12.20 1.58
C ILE A 75 5.76 11.79 2.96
N GLU A 76 6.68 12.55 3.54
CA GLU A 76 7.06 12.38 4.94
C GLU A 76 5.93 12.90 5.84
N ILE A 77 5.44 12.04 6.73
CA ILE A 77 4.39 12.39 7.69
C ILE A 77 5.01 12.87 8.99
N GLN A 78 6.03 12.14 9.45
CA GLN A 78 6.84 12.45 10.62
C GLN A 78 8.16 11.68 10.50
N GLU A 79 9.05 11.87 11.47
CA GLU A 79 10.29 11.11 11.56
C GLU A 79 10.02 9.61 11.44
N ASN A 80 10.76 8.96 10.55
CA ASN A 80 10.68 7.52 10.26
C ASN A 80 9.34 7.02 9.70
N LEU A 81 8.42 7.89 9.26
CA LEU A 81 7.15 7.48 8.66
C LEU A 81 6.85 8.25 7.38
N TRP A 82 6.78 7.51 6.28
CA TRP A 82 6.39 8.03 4.98
C TRP A 82 5.07 7.43 4.52
N ASN A 83 4.23 8.26 3.94
CA ASN A 83 3.03 7.85 3.22
C ASN A 83 3.29 7.88 1.71
N PHE A 84 3.01 6.78 1.03
CA PHE A 84 3.24 6.62 -0.40
C PHE A 84 1.93 6.47 -1.17
N TYR A 85 1.78 7.31 -2.17
CA TYR A 85 0.75 7.24 -3.20
C TYR A 85 1.36 6.61 -4.45
N PRO A 86 0.96 5.37 -4.81
CA PRO A 86 1.52 4.72 -5.98
C PRO A 86 1.30 5.50 -7.27
N ASP A 87 2.35 5.65 -8.07
CA ASP A 87 2.38 6.30 -9.38
C ASP A 87 1.82 5.41 -10.51
N CYS A 88 0.82 4.58 -10.20
CA CYS A 88 0.23 3.64 -11.14
C CYS A 88 -1.31 3.59 -11.03
N MET A 89 -1.95 3.26 -12.15
CA MET A 89 -3.39 2.98 -12.22
C MET A 89 -3.64 1.48 -12.45
N VAL A 90 -4.57 0.92 -11.69
CA VAL A 90 -4.99 -0.48 -11.76
C VAL A 90 -6.41 -0.62 -12.32
N GLU A 91 -6.75 -1.81 -12.80
CA GLU A 91 -8.13 -2.09 -13.25
C GLU A 91 -9.02 -2.51 -12.09
N SER A 92 -10.29 -2.11 -12.13
CA SER A 92 -11.29 -2.53 -11.15
C SER A 92 -11.82 -3.91 -11.54
N ILE A 93 -11.34 -4.97 -10.89
CA ILE A 93 -11.55 -6.37 -11.31
C ILE A 93 -12.48 -7.17 -10.41
N ASN A 94 -12.98 -6.58 -9.31
CA ASN A 94 -13.77 -7.26 -8.28
C ASN A 94 -15.09 -7.87 -8.80
N TRP A 95 -15.57 -7.45 -9.97
CA TRP A 95 -16.82 -7.92 -10.58
C TRP A 95 -16.64 -9.17 -11.47
N ILE A 96 -15.42 -9.66 -11.67
CA ILE A 96 -15.13 -10.74 -12.61
C ILE A 96 -15.42 -12.10 -11.95
N PRO A 97 -16.38 -12.89 -12.46
CA PRO A 97 -16.76 -14.16 -11.84
C PRO A 97 -15.81 -15.31 -12.17
N ASN A 98 -15.07 -15.22 -13.28
CA ASN A 98 -14.14 -16.26 -13.69
C ASN A 98 -12.82 -16.15 -12.90
N THR A 99 -12.55 -17.14 -12.05
CA THR A 99 -11.37 -17.18 -11.18
C THR A 99 -10.04 -17.09 -11.92
N SER A 100 -9.91 -17.72 -13.08
CA SER A 100 -8.65 -17.70 -13.83
C SER A 100 -8.36 -16.32 -14.43
N ILE A 101 -9.39 -15.70 -15.01
CA ILE A 101 -9.30 -14.33 -15.54
C ILE A 101 -9.06 -13.34 -14.40
N PHE A 102 -9.77 -13.50 -13.28
CA PHE A 102 -9.57 -12.69 -12.08
C PHE A 102 -8.13 -12.77 -11.57
N ASN A 103 -7.60 -13.99 -11.39
CA ASN A 103 -6.23 -14.18 -10.91
C ASN A 103 -5.18 -13.57 -11.83
N LEU A 104 -5.35 -13.73 -13.15
CA LEU A 104 -4.46 -13.12 -14.15
C LEU A 104 -4.46 -11.59 -14.05
N LEU A 105 -5.64 -10.98 -14.04
CA LEU A 105 -5.76 -9.52 -13.95
C LEU A 105 -5.30 -8.99 -12.59
N ASN A 106 -5.54 -9.74 -11.51
CA ASN A 106 -5.06 -9.39 -10.18
C ASN A 106 -3.52 -9.41 -10.13
N LEU A 107 -2.88 -10.39 -10.76
CA LEU A 107 -1.43 -10.45 -10.90
C LEU A 107 -0.90 -9.24 -11.69
N LEU A 108 -1.57 -8.84 -12.79
CA LEU A 108 -1.17 -7.66 -13.56
C LEU A 108 -1.30 -6.37 -12.74
N ASN A 109 -2.38 -6.21 -11.98
CA ASN A 109 -2.56 -5.08 -11.08
C ASN A 109 -1.47 -5.03 -9.99
N ASN A 110 -1.20 -6.17 -9.35
CA ASN A 110 -0.16 -6.27 -8.33
C ASN A 110 1.26 -6.03 -8.91
N LYS A 111 1.54 -6.45 -10.15
CA LYS A 111 2.81 -6.13 -10.83
C LYS A 111 3.01 -4.62 -11.01
N LYS A 112 1.96 -3.88 -11.37
CA LYS A 112 2.01 -2.42 -11.46
C LYS A 112 2.28 -1.79 -10.09
N LEU A 113 1.56 -2.23 -9.07
CA LEU A 113 1.73 -1.73 -7.71
C LEU A 113 3.13 -2.04 -7.15
N ALA A 114 3.60 -3.28 -7.27
CA ALA A 114 4.93 -3.69 -6.81
C ALA A 114 6.04 -2.89 -7.50
N LYS A 115 5.93 -2.62 -8.81
CA LYS A 115 6.87 -1.76 -9.53
C LYS A 115 6.88 -0.33 -8.97
N SER A 116 5.72 0.21 -8.62
CA SER A 116 5.61 1.53 -7.99
C SER A 116 6.25 1.56 -6.60
N ILE A 117 5.92 0.58 -5.75
CA ILE A 117 6.50 0.44 -4.40
C ILE A 117 8.03 0.28 -4.48
N ALA A 118 8.56 -0.49 -5.44
CA ALA A 118 9.99 -0.67 -5.62
C ALA A 118 10.75 0.65 -5.87
N LYS A 119 10.12 1.63 -6.52
CA LYS A 119 10.69 2.98 -6.67
C LYS A 119 10.82 3.68 -5.30
N ALA A 120 9.77 3.61 -4.47
CA ALA A 120 9.79 4.18 -3.12
C ALA A 120 10.83 3.48 -2.21
N ILE A 121 10.90 2.15 -2.25
CA ILE A 121 11.93 1.35 -1.55
C ILE A 121 13.32 1.85 -1.92
N SER A 122 13.59 2.01 -3.23
CA SER A 122 14.89 2.45 -3.73
C SER A 122 15.22 3.87 -3.27
N ARG A 123 14.23 4.78 -3.31
CA ARG A 123 14.41 6.18 -2.92
C ARG A 123 14.67 6.35 -1.43
N LEU A 124 14.01 5.53 -0.60
CA LEU A 124 14.25 5.47 0.84
C LEU A 124 15.46 4.58 1.18
N GLN A 125 16.06 3.89 0.21
CA GLN A 125 17.13 2.92 0.48
C GLN A 125 16.72 1.85 1.50
N PHE A 126 15.46 1.43 1.49
CA PHE A 126 14.97 0.36 2.35
C PHE A 126 15.65 -0.96 1.98
N LYS A 127 16.13 -1.72 2.97
CA LYS A 127 16.82 -3.00 2.79
C LYS A 127 16.25 -4.04 3.74
N ASP A 128 16.29 -5.31 3.35
CA ASP A 128 15.90 -6.42 4.22
C ASP A 128 14.52 -6.21 4.90
N PHE A 129 13.61 -5.57 4.19
CA PHE A 129 12.39 -5.00 4.77
C PHE A 129 11.36 -6.08 5.13
N ILE A 130 10.49 -5.71 6.05
CA ILE A 130 9.31 -6.48 6.41
C ILE A 130 8.12 -5.97 5.61
N LEU A 131 7.37 -6.85 4.96
CA LEU A 131 6.07 -6.52 4.38
C LEU A 131 4.98 -6.85 5.40
N PHE A 132 4.29 -5.84 5.90
CA PHE A 132 3.15 -5.99 6.80
C PHE A 132 1.86 -5.67 6.04
N ASN A 133 1.03 -6.69 5.81
CA ASN A 133 -0.25 -6.58 5.13
C ASN A 133 -1.41 -6.62 6.14
N ASP A 134 -2.05 -5.48 6.39
CA ASP A 134 -3.30 -5.37 7.18
C ASP A 134 -4.51 -5.65 6.28
N ASN A 135 -4.76 -6.94 6.07
CA ASN A 135 -5.95 -7.48 5.44
C ASN A 135 -6.28 -6.95 4.02
N GLU A 136 -5.27 -6.50 3.26
CA GLU A 136 -5.40 -6.13 1.86
C GLU A 136 -5.34 -7.40 0.99
N MET A 137 -6.51 -8.03 0.83
CA MET A 137 -6.69 -9.35 0.22
C MET A 137 -6.45 -9.38 -1.30
N PHE A 138 -6.69 -8.27 -2.02
CA PHE A 138 -6.65 -8.28 -3.48
C PHE A 138 -5.42 -7.54 -4.00
N LYS A 139 -5.29 -6.25 -3.68
CA LYS A 139 -4.22 -5.41 -4.21
C LYS A 139 -2.86 -5.73 -3.58
N GLY A 140 -2.86 -6.41 -2.44
CA GLY A 140 -1.68 -6.86 -1.70
C GLY A 140 -1.32 -8.32 -1.91
N TYR A 141 -2.14 -9.09 -2.63
CA TYR A 141 -2.07 -10.55 -2.69
C TYR A 141 -0.71 -11.07 -3.17
N TYR A 142 -0.19 -10.53 -4.29
CA TYR A 142 1.06 -10.99 -4.89
C TYR A 142 2.28 -10.18 -4.43
N LEU A 143 2.12 -9.23 -3.50
CA LEU A 143 3.23 -8.36 -3.11
C LEU A 143 4.37 -9.12 -2.42
N ASN A 144 4.08 -10.19 -1.68
CA ASN A 144 5.12 -11.03 -1.10
C ASN A 144 6.03 -11.64 -2.19
N ASP A 145 5.43 -12.24 -3.21
CA ASP A 145 6.16 -12.88 -4.31
C ASP A 145 6.90 -11.87 -5.20
N LEU A 146 6.29 -10.69 -5.41
CA LEU A 146 6.81 -9.67 -6.32
C LEU A 146 7.89 -8.79 -5.68
N LEU A 147 7.74 -8.42 -4.42
CA LEU A 147 8.69 -7.56 -3.70
C LEU A 147 9.80 -8.34 -3.00
N LYS A 148 9.59 -9.63 -2.72
CA LYS A 148 10.55 -10.52 -2.04
C LYS A 148 11.08 -9.94 -0.72
N PRO A 149 10.19 -9.57 0.22
CA PRO A 149 10.61 -9.06 1.53
C PRO A 149 11.41 -10.13 2.29
N LYS A 150 12.20 -9.71 3.28
CA LYS A 150 12.89 -10.65 4.18
C LYS A 150 11.90 -11.43 5.04
N THR A 151 10.84 -10.74 5.46
CA THR A 151 9.73 -11.31 6.22
C THR A 151 8.42 -10.72 5.69
N SER A 152 7.42 -11.57 5.46
CA SER A 152 6.06 -11.13 5.14
C SER A 152 5.12 -11.53 6.27
N ILE A 153 4.31 -10.58 6.73
CA ILE A 153 3.32 -10.74 7.78
C ILE A 153 1.96 -10.40 7.19
N TYR A 154 1.05 -11.36 7.22
CA TYR A 154 -0.36 -11.12 6.89
C TYR A 154 -1.15 -11.01 8.19
N TYR A 155 -1.58 -9.80 8.52
CA TYR A 155 -2.37 -9.53 9.70
C TYR A 155 -3.86 -9.62 9.35
N SER A 156 -4.47 -10.77 9.69
CA SER A 156 -5.89 -11.02 9.53
C SER A 156 -6.64 -10.64 10.80
N ARG A 157 -7.83 -10.06 10.65
CA ARG A 157 -8.72 -9.68 11.75
C ARG A 157 -10.08 -10.34 11.54
N ASP A 158 -10.63 -10.92 12.61
CA ASP A 158 -11.96 -11.54 12.60
C ASP A 158 -13.05 -10.47 12.45
N TYR A 159 -14.11 -10.81 11.71
CA TYR A 159 -15.23 -9.94 11.31
C TYR A 159 -14.93 -8.91 10.20
N MET A 160 -14.92 -9.40 8.96
CA MET A 160 -15.10 -8.57 7.77
C MET A 160 -16.37 -9.02 7.04
N ILE A 161 -17.43 -8.22 7.12
CA ILE A 161 -18.59 -8.39 6.26
C ILE A 161 -18.21 -7.79 4.90
N ALA A 162 -18.01 -8.66 3.90
CA ALA A 162 -17.83 -8.28 2.51
C ALA A 162 -19.19 -8.02 1.84
#